data_AF-A0A8H4JWF0-F1
#
_entry.id   AF-A0A8H4JWF0-F1
#
_cell.length_a   1.000
_cell.length_b   1.000
_cell.length_c   1.000
_cell.angle_alpha   90.00
_cell.angle_beta   90.00
_cell.angle_gamma   90.00
#
_symmetry.space_group_name_H-M   'P 1'
#
loop_
_entity.id
_entity.type
_entity.pdbx_description
1 polymer ?
#
loop_
_entity_poly.entity_id
_entity_poly.type
_entity_poly.pdbx_seq_one_letter_code
_entity_poly.pdbx_strand_id
1 'polypeptide(L)'
;MAASTSNPLLSSQKSSELQAVLHPLVLLTISDYITRHTLRQQQGPIIGALLGQQNGREITIEHAFEAHTRESPNTEGGYLLDADKFSARLDQSQASPSRLIL
;
A
#
# COMPACT_ATOMS: atom_id res chain seq x y z
N MET A 1 -2.72 24.02 20.19
CA MET A 1 -3.35 24.18 18.85
C MET A 1 -2.26 23.92 17.81
N ALA A 2 -2.29 22.79 17.12
CA ALA A 2 -1.32 22.51 16.06
C ALA A 2 -1.71 23.30 14.80
N ALA A 3 -0.82 24.16 14.32
CA ALA A 3 -1.03 24.91 13.08
C ALA A 3 -1.07 23.92 11.92
N SER A 4 -2.16 23.93 11.14
CA SER A 4 -2.28 23.15 9.92
C SER A 4 -1.39 23.77 8.84
N THR A 5 -0.15 23.33 8.76
CA THR A 5 0.76 23.69 7.67
C THR A 5 0.27 23.02 6.39
N SER A 6 -0.41 23.79 5.54
CA SER A 6 -0.78 23.33 4.19
C SER A 6 0.50 23.10 3.40
N ASN A 7 0.80 21.85 3.06
CA ASN A 7 1.97 21.50 2.26
C ASN A 7 1.73 21.97 0.81
N PRO A 8 2.53 22.92 0.27
CA PRO A 8 2.32 23.48 -1.05
C PRO A 8 2.51 22.47 -2.19
N LEU A 9 3.10 21.29 -1.92
CA LEU A 9 3.27 20.21 -2.88
C LEU A 9 2.12 19.19 -2.86
N LEU A 10 1.19 19.31 -1.92
CA LEU A 10 -0.02 18.50 -1.87
C LEU A 10 -1.18 19.28 -2.49
N SER A 11 -1.83 18.69 -3.49
CA SER A 11 -3.04 19.28 -4.07
C SER A 11 -4.14 19.36 -3.02
N SER A 12 -4.68 20.56 -2.81
CA SER A 12 -5.85 20.81 -1.96
C SER A 12 -7.15 20.92 -2.76
N GLN A 13 -7.10 20.67 -4.08
CA GLN A 13 -8.31 20.57 -4.90
C GLN A 13 -9.19 19.46 -4.34
N LYS A 14 -10.49 19.77 -4.20
CA LYS A 14 -11.47 18.76 -3.83
C LYS A 14 -11.40 17.62 -4.83
N SER A 15 -11.03 16.45 -4.33
CA SER A 15 -11.09 15.20 -5.09
C SER A 15 -12.50 15.00 -5.64
N SER A 16 -12.61 14.33 -6.79
CA SER A 16 -13.88 13.79 -7.28
C SER A 16 -14.64 13.07 -6.17
N GLU A 17 -15.97 12.93 -6.27
CA GLU A 17 -16.87 12.20 -5.34
C GLU A 17 -16.58 10.67 -5.31
N LEU A 18 -15.32 10.29 -5.19
CA LEU A 18 -14.79 8.94 -5.14
C LEU A 18 -14.76 8.51 -3.68
N GLN A 19 -15.45 7.43 -3.36
CA GLN A 19 -15.52 6.87 -2.02
C GLN A 19 -14.55 5.68 -1.93
N ALA A 20 -13.60 5.73 -1.00
CA ALA A 20 -12.73 4.59 -0.70
C ALA A 20 -13.26 3.84 0.53
N VAL A 21 -13.52 2.55 0.39
CA VAL A 21 -13.95 1.65 1.47
C VAL A 21 -12.80 0.72 1.80
N LEU A 22 -12.29 0.80 3.02
CA LEU A 22 -11.14 0.01 3.46
C LEU A 22 -11.60 -1.16 4.33
N HIS A 23 -11.31 -2.40 3.91
CA HIS A 23 -11.63 -3.58 4.70
C HIS A 23 -10.70 -3.67 5.94
N PRO A 24 -11.20 -3.99 7.15
CA PRO A 24 -10.37 -4.05 8.36
C PRO A 24 -9.15 -4.98 8.27
N LEU A 25 -9.26 -6.07 7.49
CA LEU A 25 -8.16 -6.99 7.24
C LEU A 25 -6.93 -6.31 6.62
N VAL A 26 -7.15 -5.29 5.78
CA VAL A 26 -6.07 -4.53 5.16
C VAL A 26 -5.29 -3.74 6.20
N LEU A 27 -5.99 -3.07 7.11
CA LEU A 27 -5.36 -2.35 8.21
C LEU A 27 -4.52 -3.28 9.08
N LEU A 28 -5.06 -4.46 9.43
CA LEU A 28 -4.32 -5.47 10.19
C LEU A 28 -3.05 -5.91 9.46
N THR A 29 -3.13 -6.11 8.14
CA THR A 29 -1.99 -6.52 7.32
C THR A 29 -0.90 -5.45 7.30
N ILE A 30 -1.28 -4.17 7.16
CA ILE A 30 -0.35 -3.04 7.20
C ILE A 30 0.29 -2.93 8.60
N SER A 31 -0.51 -3.03 9.66
CA SER A 31 0.00 -2.96 11.04
C SER A 31 0.97 -4.08 11.38
N ASP A 32 0.66 -5.31 10.95
CA ASP A 32 1.53 -6.47 11.09
C ASP A 32 2.84 -6.28 10.31
N TYR A 33 2.79 -5.75 9.08
CA TYR A 33 4.00 -5.45 8.31
C TYR A 33 4.88 -4.40 9.01
N ILE A 34 4.29 -3.30 9.51
CA ILE A 34 5.02 -2.28 10.28
C ILE A 34 5.69 -2.89 11.52
N THR A 35 4.95 -3.75 12.23
CA THR A 35 5.44 -4.40 13.45
C THR A 35 6.62 -5.32 13.13
N ARG A 36 6.51 -6.17 12.10
CA ARG A 36 7.63 -7.02 11.66
C ARG A 36 8.84 -6.20 11.23
N HIS A 37 8.63 -5.15 10.45
CA HIS A 37 9.69 -4.28 9.96
C HIS A 37 10.47 -3.66 11.12
N THR A 38 9.74 -3.17 12.13
CA THR A 38 10.32 -2.56 13.33
C THR A 38 11.06 -3.58 14.19
N LEU A 39 10.42 -4.71 14.52
CA LEU A 39 11.01 -5.74 15.39
C LEU A 39 12.24 -6.42 14.77
N ARG A 40 12.27 -6.53 13.44
CA ARG A 40 13.42 -7.08 12.71
C ARG A 40 14.50 -6.05 12.41
N GLN A 41 14.31 -4.80 12.82
CA GLN A 41 15.21 -3.68 12.51
C GLN A 41 15.51 -3.59 11.00
N GLN A 42 14.50 -3.85 10.17
CA GLN A 42 14.62 -3.70 8.74
C GLN A 42 14.81 -2.22 8.42
N GLN A 43 15.70 -1.94 7.47
CA GLN A 43 16.03 -0.59 7.04
C GLN A 43 15.32 -0.25 5.73
N GLY A 44 15.07 1.03 5.53
CA GLY A 44 14.38 1.54 4.34
C GLY A 44 12.88 1.73 4.53
N PRO A 45 12.19 2.13 3.46
CA PRO A 45 10.78 2.48 3.52
C PRO A 45 9.88 1.24 3.53
N ILE A 46 8.81 1.33 4.31
CA ILE A 46 7.73 0.34 4.35
C ILE A 46 6.79 0.65 3.19
N ILE A 47 6.87 -0.15 2.13
CA ILE A 47 6.07 0.01 0.91
C ILE A 47 5.22 -1.25 0.70
N GLY A 48 4.00 -1.07 0.21
CA GLY A 48 3.09 -2.16 -0.11
C GLY A 48 2.13 -1.77 -1.22
N ALA A 49 1.41 -2.76 -1.74
CA ALA A 49 0.33 -2.55 -2.68
C ALA A 49 -1.03 -2.84 -2.04
N LEU A 50 -2.03 -2.12 -2.55
CA LEU A 50 -3.43 -2.27 -2.20
C LEU A 50 -4.17 -2.83 -3.42
N LEU A 51 -4.97 -3.85 -3.19
CA LEU A 51 -5.79 -4.50 -4.20
C LEU A 51 -7.25 -4.47 -3.76
N GLY A 52 -8.14 -4.36 -4.73
CA GLY A 52 -9.58 -4.44 -4.52
C GLY A 52 -10.30 -4.09 -5.81
N GLN A 53 -11.52 -3.59 -5.68
CA GLN A 53 -12.43 -3.43 -6.82
C GLN A 53 -12.84 -1.97 -6.95
N GLN A 54 -13.13 -1.57 -8.19
CA GLN A 54 -13.72 -0.27 -8.48
C GLN A 54 -15.13 -0.47 -9.05
N ASN A 55 -16.13 -0.04 -8.29
CA ASN A 55 -17.54 -0.07 -8.66
C ASN A 55 -18.02 1.37 -8.91
N GLY A 56 -17.80 1.85 -10.14
CA GLY A 56 -18.10 3.23 -10.51
C GLY A 56 -17.23 4.23 -9.75
N ARG A 57 -17.83 4.90 -8.76
CA ARG A 57 -17.16 5.88 -7.88
C ARG A 57 -16.77 5.31 -6.51
N GLU A 58 -17.11 4.06 -6.23
CA GLU A 58 -16.65 3.38 -5.03
C GLU A 58 -15.41 2.53 -5.35
N ILE A 59 -14.37 2.64 -4.53
CA ILE A 59 -13.20 1.77 -4.56
C ILE A 59 -13.18 0.99 -3.25
N THR A 60 -13.33 -0.33 -3.33
CA THR A 60 -13.10 -1.22 -2.19
C THR A 60 -11.62 -1.59 -2.15
N ILE A 61 -11.04 -1.60 -0.95
CA ILE A 61 -9.67 -2.05 -0.71
C ILE A 61 -9.79 -3.27 0.18
N GLU A 62 -9.49 -4.44 -0.40
CA GLU A 62 -9.81 -5.74 0.18
C GLU A 62 -8.56 -6.50 0.61
N HIS A 63 -7.45 -6.27 -0.10
CA HIS A 63 -6.19 -6.96 0.14
C HIS A 63 -5.03 -5.96 0.13
N ALA A 64 -4.01 -6.27 0.92
CA ALA A 64 -2.73 -5.58 0.88
C ALA A 64 -1.59 -6.58 0.97
N PHE A 65 -0.45 -6.23 0.40
CA PHE A 65 0.77 -7.02 0.55
C PHE A 65 2.00 -6.12 0.60
N GLU A 66 3.02 -6.59 1.32
CA GLU A 66 4.32 -5.93 1.40
C GLU A 66 5.07 -6.00 0.08
N ALA A 67 5.69 -4.89 -0.31
CA ALA A 67 6.44 -4.76 -1.53
C ALA A 67 7.93 -4.63 -1.21
N HIS A 68 8.75 -5.38 -1.93
CA HIS A 68 10.19 -5.35 -1.70
C HIS A 68 10.80 -4.13 -2.40
N THR A 69 11.65 -3.41 -1.68
CA THR A 69 12.38 -2.26 -2.21
C THR A 69 13.87 -2.58 -2.32
N ARG A 70 14.54 -1.87 -3.22
CA ARG A 70 15.99 -1.87 -3.40
C ARG A 70 16.46 -0.43 -3.44
N GLU A 71 17.62 -0.14 -2.90
CA GLU A 71 18.20 1.20 -3.04
C GLU A 71 18.42 1.54 -4.51
N SER A 72 18.08 2.77 -4.89
CA SER A 72 18.29 3.27 -6.23
C SER A 72 19.79 3.49 -6.46
N PRO A 73 20.39 2.85 -7.48
CA PRO A 73 21.81 3.06 -7.76
C PRO A 73 22.13 4.49 -8.22
N ASN A 74 21.13 5.23 -8.68
CA ASN A 74 21.28 6.53 -9.33
C ASN A 74 20.85 7.71 -8.45
N THR A 75 20.41 7.46 -7.21
CA THR A 75 19.88 8.52 -6.34
C THR A 75 20.11 8.18 -4.87
N GLU A 76 20.93 8.98 -4.19
CA GLU A 76 21.16 8.84 -2.76
C GLU A 76 19.83 9.00 -1.98
N GLY A 77 19.53 8.02 -1.11
CA GLY A 77 18.26 7.96 -0.39
C GLY A 77 17.05 7.57 -1.26
N GLY A 78 17.24 7.30 -2.55
CA GLY A 78 16.20 6.79 -3.44
C GLY A 78 15.96 5.31 -3.24
N TYR A 79 14.70 4.88 -3.36
CA TYR A 79 14.32 3.47 -3.34
C TYR A 79 13.51 3.13 -4.59
N LEU A 80 13.78 1.97 -5.15
CA LEU A 80 13.08 1.37 -6.28
C LEU A 80 12.30 0.15 -5.83
N LEU A 81 11.14 -0.06 -6.45
CA LEU A 81 10.38 -1.29 -6.29
C LEU A 81 11.10 -2.46 -6.98
N ASP A 82 11.19 -3.61 -6.31
CA ASP A 82 11.65 -4.85 -6.90
C ASP A 82 10.53 -5.43 -7.79
N ALA A 83 10.57 -5.08 -9.08
CA ALA A 83 9.52 -5.40 -10.04
C ALA A 83 9.24 -6.91 -10.16
N ASP A 84 10.27 -7.75 -10.13
CA ASP A 84 10.10 -9.21 -10.28
C ASP A 84 9.36 -9.80 -9.09
N LYS A 85 9.76 -9.41 -7.87
CA LYS A 85 9.08 -9.84 -6.64
C LYS A 85 7.67 -9.26 -6.54
N PHE A 86 7.48 -8.03 -7.02
CA PHE A 86 6.18 -7.40 -7.05
C PHE A 86 5.21 -8.15 -7.96
N SER A 87 5.63 -8.43 -9.20
CA SER A 87 4.82 -9.18 -10.16
C SER A 87 4.47 -10.56 -9.63
N ALA A 88 5.43 -11.29 -9.04
CA ALA A 88 5.17 -12.58 -8.42
C ALA A 88 4.11 -12.52 -7.30
N ARG A 89 4.14 -11.46 -6.46
CA ARG A 89 3.14 -11.24 -5.40
C ARG A 89 1.77 -10.83 -5.95
N LEU A 90 1.76 -10.04 -7.02
CA LEU A 90 0.54 -9.66 -7.72
C LEU A 90 -0.13 -10.90 -8.30
N ASP A 91 0.61 -11.75 -9.01
CA ASP A 91 0.10 -13.01 -9.58
C ASP A 91 -0.45 -13.93 -8.50
N GLN A 92 0.27 -14.07 -7.37
CA GLN A 92 -0.20 -14.86 -6.23
C GLN A 92 -1.51 -14.32 -5.63
N SER A 93 -1.66 -13.00 -5.59
CA SER A 93 -2.86 -12.35 -5.06
C SER A 93 -4.05 -12.47 -6.00
N GLN A 94 -3.83 -12.47 -7.32
CA GLN A 94 -4.87 -12.70 -8.33
C GLN A 94 -5.25 -14.18 -8.49
N ALA A 95 -4.30 -15.09 -8.27
CA ALA A 95 -4.51 -16.53 -8.36
C ALA A 95 -5.32 -17.11 -7.19
N SER A 96 -5.66 -16.32 -6.18
CA SER A 96 -6.57 -16.73 -5.11
C SER A 96 -8.01 -16.47 -5.57
N PRO A 97 -8.75 -17.48 -6.07
CA PRO A 97 -10.16 -17.28 -6.36
C PRO A 97 -10.84 -16.99 -5.02
N SER A 98 -11.72 -16.00 -5.01
CA SER A 98 -12.60 -15.59 -3.91
C SER A 98 -12.72 -16.69 -2.87
N ARG A 99 -12.02 -16.51 -1.75
CA ARG A 99 -11.97 -17.47 -0.65
C ARG A 99 -13.41 -17.78 -0.27
N LEU A 100 -13.87 -19.00 -0.62
CA LEU A 100 -15.11 -19.57 -0.12
C LEU A 100 -15.11 -19.37 1.39
N ILE A 101 -15.94 -18.45 1.88
CA ILE A 101 -16.29 -18.39 3.29
C ILE A 101 -17.42 -19.41 3.43
N LEU A 102 -17.06 -20.57 4.00
CA LEU A 102 -18.00 -21.52 4.63
C LEU A 102 -18.75 -20.84 5.77
#